data_AF-A0AA47IA84-F1
#
_entry.id   AF-A0AA47IA84-F1
#
_cell.length_a   1.000
_cell.length_b   1.000
_cell.length_c   1.000
_cell.angle_alpha   90.00
_cell.angle_beta   90.00
_cell.angle_gamma   90.00
#
_symmetry.space_group_name_H-M   'P 1'
#
loop_
_entity.id
_entity.type
_entity.pdbx_description
1 polymer ?
#
loop_
_entity_poly.entity_id
_entity_poly.type
_entity_poly.pdbx_seq_one_letter_code
_entity_poly.pdbx_strand_id
1 'polypeptide(L)'
;MRFKHSQLHQYLQHPKGQLLIRSIRIGKVEFSDMVVQDRAGALHLQDLVQATYDHHEKLRRLRRSGTRYPEPLPLATPARLLSEEVDDFLKDKERQNLRTTTIDAYRRTLDILHRVSGNTSVARIDHTHIYQMWDLLRWRRPPNFE
;
A
#
# COMPACT_ATOMS: atom_id res chain seq x y z
N MET A 1 -11.44 0.46 3.45
CA MET A 1 -11.57 0.36 4.92
C MET A 1 -10.26 -0.21 5.44
N ARG A 2 -9.59 0.47 6.38
CA ARG A 2 -8.35 -0.04 7.01
C ARG A 2 -8.74 -0.98 8.15
N PHE A 3 -8.11 -2.15 8.25
CA PHE A 3 -8.28 -3.00 9.42
C PHE A 3 -7.77 -2.26 10.66
N LYS A 4 -8.67 -1.89 11.57
CA LYS A 4 -8.35 -1.25 12.84
C LYS A 4 -8.70 -2.21 13.96
N HIS A 5 -7.72 -2.99 14.42
CA HIS A 5 -7.84 -3.77 15.65
C HIS A 5 -7.19 -3.01 16.80
N SER A 6 -8.01 -2.51 17.72
CA SER A 6 -7.60 -1.61 18.81
C SER A 6 -6.45 -2.16 19.63
N GLN A 7 -6.50 -3.44 19.99
CA GLN A 7 -5.45 -4.10 20.77
C GLN A 7 -4.13 -4.27 19.99
N LEU A 8 -4.20 -4.52 18.68
CA LEU A 8 -3.01 -4.68 17.85
C LEU A 8 -2.36 -3.31 17.61
N HIS A 9 -3.16 -2.27 17.43
CA HIS A 9 -2.69 -0.90 17.27
C HIS A 9 -2.01 -0.38 18.56
N GLN A 10 -2.61 -0.68 19.72
CA GLN A 10 -2.03 -0.33 21.02
C GLN A 10 -0.70 -1.08 21.27
N TYR A 11 -0.62 -2.35 20.91
CA TYR A 11 0.61 -3.14 21.01
C TYR A 11 1.72 -2.64 20.08
N LEU A 12 1.38 -2.16 18.88
CA LEU A 12 2.36 -1.56 17.97
C LEU A 12 2.98 -0.25 18.50
N GLN A 13 2.24 0.51 19.30
CA GLN A 13 2.73 1.74 19.95
C GLN A 13 3.53 1.46 21.22
N HIS A 14 3.11 0.45 21.99
CA HIS A 14 3.76 0.05 23.24
C HIS A 14 3.89 -1.48 23.31
N PRO A 15 4.90 -2.08 22.65
CA PRO A 15 5.10 -3.52 22.63
C PRO A 15 5.64 -4.00 23.98
N LYS A 16 4.73 -4.30 24.90
CA LYS A 16 5.05 -4.88 26.22
C LYS A 16 4.40 -6.25 26.34
N GLY A 17 5.21 -7.26 26.63
CA GLY A 17 4.76 -8.64 26.80
C GLY A 17 4.32 -9.30 25.49
N GLN A 18 3.58 -10.42 25.61
CA GLN A 18 3.01 -11.14 24.47
C GLN A 18 1.55 -10.70 24.25
N LEU A 19 1.16 -10.52 22.99
CA LEU A 19 -0.22 -10.24 22.61
C LEU A 19 -0.86 -11.54 22.10
N LEU A 20 -1.88 -12.02 22.83
CA LEU A 20 -2.65 -13.19 22.46
C LEU A 20 -3.96 -12.75 21.79
N ILE A 21 -4.16 -13.18 20.54
CA ILE A 21 -5.36 -12.85 19.76
C ILE A 21 -6.13 -14.15 19.53
N ARG A 22 -7.31 -14.25 20.16
CA ARG A 22 -8.15 -15.44 20.11
C ARG A 22 -8.66 -15.74 18.71
N SER A 23 -9.28 -14.76 18.05
CA SER A 23 -9.60 -14.89 16.64
C SER A 23 -9.74 -13.55 15.92
N ILE A 24 -9.36 -13.54 14.64
CA ILE A 24 -9.66 -12.48 13.67
C ILE A 24 -10.38 -13.14 12.50
N ARG A 25 -11.64 -12.76 12.27
CA ARG A 25 -12.44 -13.27 11.15
C ARG A 25 -12.58 -12.21 10.06
N ILE A 26 -12.26 -12.61 8.82
CA ILE A 26 -12.37 -11.78 7.63
C ILE A 26 -13.14 -12.58 6.58
N GLY A 27 -14.42 -12.27 6.39
CA GLY A 27 -15.27 -13.04 5.48
C GLY A 27 -15.39 -14.50 5.91
N LYS A 28 -14.83 -15.41 5.12
CA LYS A 28 -14.80 -16.87 5.41
C LYS A 28 -13.48 -17.35 6.01
N VAL A 29 -12.46 -16.50 6.08
CA VAL A 29 -11.16 -16.82 6.65
C VAL A 29 -11.15 -16.42 8.12
N GLU A 30 -10.65 -17.31 8.96
CA GLU A 30 -10.48 -17.08 10.39
C GLU A 30 -9.03 -17.38 10.76
N PHE A 31 -8.39 -16.42 11.41
CA PHE A 31 -7.11 -16.60 12.08
C PHE A 31 -7.41 -16.82 13.54
N SER A 32 -7.01 -17.96 14.11
CA SER A 32 -7.24 -18.29 15.52
C SER A 32 -5.93 -18.55 16.25
N ASP A 33 -5.97 -18.41 17.57
CA ASP A 33 -4.89 -18.81 18.50
C ASP A 33 -3.52 -18.20 18.17
N MET A 34 -3.52 -16.92 17.78
CA MET A 34 -2.29 -16.22 17.40
C MET A 34 -1.58 -15.66 18.63
N VAL A 35 -0.29 -15.95 18.73
CA VAL A 35 0.60 -15.40 19.75
C VAL A 35 1.60 -14.47 19.08
N VAL A 36 1.49 -13.19 19.36
CA VAL A 36 2.40 -12.15 18.87
C VAL A 36 3.42 -11.85 19.96
N GLN A 37 4.69 -12.18 19.68
CA GLN A 37 5.77 -12.11 20.67
C GLN A 37 6.46 -10.74 20.70
N ASP A 38 6.45 -10.02 19.58
CA ASP A 38 7.19 -8.78 19.41
C ASP A 38 6.52 -7.83 18.40
N ARG A 39 7.08 -6.63 18.28
CA ARG A 39 6.59 -5.61 17.34
C ARG A 39 6.68 -6.07 15.88
N ALA A 40 7.70 -6.86 15.52
CA ALA A 40 7.85 -7.36 14.16
C ALA A 40 6.74 -8.37 13.81
N GLY A 41 6.41 -9.28 14.72
CA GLY A 41 5.27 -10.20 14.59
C GLY A 41 3.94 -9.45 14.53
N ALA A 42 3.79 -8.35 15.28
CA ALA A 42 2.59 -7.52 15.21
C ALA A 42 2.41 -6.85 13.85
N LEU A 43 3.49 -6.36 13.26
CA LEU A 43 3.50 -5.79 11.90
C LEU A 43 3.19 -6.87 10.86
N HIS A 44 3.82 -8.03 10.96
CA HIS A 44 3.58 -9.14 10.04
C HIS A 44 2.12 -9.62 10.10
N LEU A 45 1.54 -9.72 11.30
CA LEU A 45 0.13 -10.05 11.47
C LEU A 45 -0.79 -8.97 10.87
N GLN A 46 -0.45 -7.68 11.05
CA GLN A 46 -1.19 -6.59 10.46
C GLN A 46 -1.21 -6.68 8.93
N ASP A 47 -0.06 -6.95 8.32
CA ASP A 47 0.08 -7.07 6.87
C ASP A 47 -0.66 -8.29 6.34
N LEU A 48 -0.62 -9.43 7.06
CA LEU A 48 -1.32 -10.66 6.69
C LEU A 48 -2.84 -10.49 6.73
N VAL A 49 -3.35 -9.85 7.78
CA VAL A 49 -4.77 -9.53 7.92
C VAL A 49 -5.22 -8.55 6.83
N GLN A 50 -4.42 -7.52 6.55
CA GLN A 50 -4.73 -6.53 5.52
C GLN A 50 -4.75 -7.18 4.12
N ALA A 51 -3.77 -8.01 3.79
CA ALA A 51 -3.73 -8.76 2.53
C ALA A 51 -4.95 -9.68 2.35
N THR A 52 -5.39 -10.32 3.43
CA THR A 52 -6.58 -11.18 3.43
C THR A 52 -7.87 -10.38 3.20
N TYR A 53 -7.96 -9.20 3.81
CA TYR A 53 -9.06 -8.27 3.57
C TYR A 53 -9.09 -7.80 2.11
N ASP A 54 -7.95 -7.40 1.56
CA ASP A 54 -7.85 -6.92 0.18
C ASP A 54 -8.17 -8.02 -0.83
N HIS A 55 -7.79 -9.27 -0.55
CA HIS A 55 -8.18 -10.44 -1.35
C HIS A 55 -9.71 -10.66 -1.33
N HIS A 56 -10.35 -10.55 -0.16
CA HIS A 56 -11.80 -10.68 -0.06
C HIS A 56 -12.54 -9.53 -0.78
N GLU A 57 -12.05 -8.30 -0.67
CA GLU A 57 -12.57 -7.16 -1.42
C GLU A 57 -12.40 -7.35 -2.94
N LYS A 58 -11.26 -7.91 -3.40
CA LYS A 58 -11.03 -8.28 -4.81
C LYS A 58 -12.10 -9.22 -5.32
N LEU A 59 -12.32 -10.35 -4.63
CA LEU A 59 -13.34 -11.33 -5.02
C LEU A 59 -14.74 -10.72 -5.07
N ARG A 60 -15.05 -9.81 -4.13
CA ARG A 60 -16.32 -9.08 -4.10
C ARG A 60 -16.47 -8.12 -5.29
N ARG A 61 -15.41 -7.43 -5.70
CA ARG A 61 -15.41 -6.47 -6.82
C ARG A 61 -15.44 -7.16 -8.18
N LEU A 62 -14.66 -8.22 -8.37
CA LEU A 62 -14.68 -9.05 -9.60
C LEU A 62 -16.07 -9.63 -9.89
N ARG A 63 -16.83 -9.95 -8.83
CA ARG A 63 -18.22 -10.42 -8.97
C ARG A 63 -19.23 -9.32 -9.35
N ARG A 64 -18.88 -8.04 -9.20
CA ARG A 64 -19.82 -6.91 -9.34
C ARG A 64 -19.55 -5.99 -10.52
N SER A 65 -18.37 -6.01 -11.12
CA SER A 65 -18.03 -5.14 -12.25
C SER A 65 -17.12 -5.83 -13.26
N GLY A 66 -17.39 -5.60 -14.55
CA GLY A 66 -16.54 -6.01 -15.67
C GLY A 66 -15.24 -5.21 -15.79
N THR A 67 -15.01 -4.22 -14.93
CA THR A 67 -13.75 -3.48 -14.89
C THR A 67 -12.62 -4.39 -14.37
N ARG A 68 -11.69 -4.76 -15.26
CA ARG A 68 -10.47 -5.49 -14.90
C ARG A 68 -9.51 -4.57 -14.16
N TYR A 69 -9.31 -4.85 -12.89
CA TYR A 69 -8.21 -4.26 -12.12
C TYR A 69 -6.93 -5.06 -12.37
N PRO A 70 -5.74 -4.43 -12.34
CA PRO A 70 -4.48 -5.15 -12.41
C PRO A 70 -4.40 -6.21 -11.31
N GLU A 71 -3.73 -7.32 -11.62
CA GLU A 71 -3.59 -8.44 -10.71
C GLU A 71 -2.80 -8.01 -9.46
N PRO A 72 -3.34 -8.20 -8.25
CA PRO A 72 -2.62 -7.83 -7.04
C PRO A 72 -1.39 -8.73 -6.86
N LEU A 73 -0.36 -8.16 -6.24
CA LEU A 73 0.87 -8.86 -5.92
C LEU A 73 0.59 -10.13 -5.08
N PRO A 74 1.38 -11.21 -5.26
CA PRO A 74 1.20 -12.44 -4.50
C PRO A 74 1.30 -12.18 -2.99
N LEU A 75 0.50 -12.92 -2.21
CA LEU A 75 0.58 -12.97 -0.74
C LEU A 75 2.03 -13.26 -0.34
N ALA A 76 2.61 -12.38 0.49
CA ALA A 76 4.03 -12.36 0.89
C ALA A 76 5.01 -11.66 -0.08
N THR A 77 4.55 -10.88 -1.06
CA THR A 77 5.43 -9.90 -1.70
C THR A 77 5.78 -8.86 -0.65
N PRO A 78 7.07 -8.75 -0.21
CA PRO A 78 7.45 -7.75 0.77
C PRO A 78 7.15 -6.40 0.15
N ALA A 79 6.23 -5.67 0.76
CA ALA A 79 5.83 -4.39 0.24
C ALA A 79 6.96 -3.40 0.54
N ARG A 80 7.86 -3.25 -0.44
CA ARG A 80 9.03 -2.38 -0.37
C ARG A 80 8.62 -0.93 -0.17
N LEU A 81 9.59 -0.13 0.25
CA LEU A 81 9.40 1.31 0.40
C LEU A 81 9.10 1.92 -0.97
N LEU A 82 8.21 2.92 -0.99
CA LEU A 82 7.86 3.64 -2.22
C LEU A 82 9.10 4.19 -2.93
N SER A 83 10.11 4.67 -2.18
CA SER A 83 11.36 5.16 -2.78
C SER A 83 12.09 4.09 -3.61
N GLU A 84 12.17 2.85 -3.10
CA GLU A 84 12.87 1.75 -3.78
C GLU A 84 12.14 1.33 -5.06
N GLU A 85 10.81 1.25 -5.00
CA GLU A 85 9.97 0.90 -6.15
C GLU A 85 9.99 1.99 -7.22
N VAL A 86 10.02 3.26 -6.82
CA VAL A 86 10.16 4.41 -7.75
C VAL A 86 11.51 4.37 -8.45
N ASP A 87 12.59 4.11 -7.73
CA ASP A 87 13.93 4.02 -8.32
C ASP A 87 14.04 2.86 -9.32
N ASP A 88 13.53 1.69 -8.96
CA ASP A 88 13.51 0.51 -9.84
C ASP A 88 12.63 0.77 -11.08
N PHE A 89 11.47 1.40 -10.92
CA PHE A 89 10.61 1.80 -12.04
C PHE A 89 11.32 2.76 -12.99
N LEU A 90 11.98 3.80 -12.47
CA LEU A 90 12.68 4.78 -13.31
C LEU A 90 13.85 4.13 -14.08
N LYS A 91 14.63 3.26 -13.43
CA LYS A 91 15.70 2.48 -14.08
C LYS A 91 15.14 1.56 -15.19
N ASP A 92 13.99 0.95 -14.97
CA ASP A 92 13.32 0.14 -16.00
C ASP A 92 12.89 0.99 -17.21
N LYS A 93 12.36 2.20 -16.97
CA LYS A 93 11.99 3.13 -18.07
C LYS A 93 13.20 3.65 -18.84
N GLU A 94 14.31 3.89 -18.15
CA GLU A 94 15.59 4.22 -18.79
C GLU A 94 16.08 3.08 -19.68
N ARG A 95 16.00 1.82 -19.22
CA ARG A 95 16.35 0.63 -20.03
C ARG A 95 15.47 0.45 -21.26
N GLN A 96 14.22 0.89 -21.20
CA GLN A 96 13.27 0.83 -22.32
C GLN A 96 13.51 1.93 -23.38
N ASN A 97 14.57 2.75 -23.25
CA ASN A 97 14.89 3.86 -24.17
C ASN A 97 13.70 4.81 -24.38
N LEU A 98 12.88 5.02 -23.35
CA LEU A 98 11.83 6.02 -23.38
C LEU A 98 12.42 7.42 -23.50
N ARG A 99 11.69 8.34 -24.15
CA ARG A 99 12.10 9.75 -24.25
C ARG A 99 12.34 10.30 -22.84
N THR A 100 13.47 10.98 -22.65
CA THR A 100 13.87 11.60 -21.38
C THR A 100 12.78 12.52 -20.82
N THR A 101 12.10 13.29 -21.67
CA THR A 101 10.95 14.13 -21.28
C THR A 101 9.83 13.34 -20.60
N THR A 102 9.61 12.10 -21.03
CA THR A 102 8.59 11.21 -20.46
C THR A 102 9.04 10.65 -19.12
N ILE A 103 10.32 10.28 -19.00
CA ILE A 103 10.92 9.81 -17.74
C ILE A 103 10.89 10.94 -16.69
N ASP A 104 11.20 12.17 -17.09
CA ASP A 104 11.12 13.35 -16.24
C ASP A 104 9.68 13.64 -15.78
N ALA A 105 8.70 13.46 -16.67
CA ALA A 105 7.29 13.59 -16.30
C ALA A 105 6.86 12.52 -15.28
N TYR A 106 7.32 11.28 -15.44
CA TYR A 106 7.10 10.23 -14.44
C TYR A 106 7.75 10.58 -13.11
N ARG A 107 9.03 10.98 -13.10
CA ARG A 107 9.75 11.38 -11.88
C ARG A 107 9.03 12.49 -11.13
N ARG A 108 8.61 13.56 -11.84
CA ARG A 108 7.85 14.68 -11.23
C ARG A 108 6.53 14.24 -10.62
N THR A 109 5.84 13.28 -11.23
CA THR A 109 4.54 12.79 -10.74
C THR A 109 4.73 11.89 -9.52
N LEU A 110 5.73 11.00 -9.56
CA LEU A 110 6.07 10.11 -8.45
C LEU A 110 6.61 10.87 -7.24
N ASP A 111 7.33 11.98 -7.44
CA ASP A 111 7.73 12.88 -6.36
C ASP A 111 6.52 13.47 -5.61
N ILE A 112 5.44 13.79 -6.32
CA ILE A 112 4.21 14.30 -5.69
C ILE A 112 3.55 13.18 -4.89
N LEU A 113 3.47 11.97 -5.45
CA LEU A 113 2.97 10.80 -4.72
C LEU A 113 3.77 10.55 -3.44
N HIS A 114 5.11 10.63 -3.52
CA HIS A 114 6.01 10.47 -2.39
C HIS A 114 5.81 11.57 -1.34
N ARG A 115 5.58 12.82 -1.73
CA ARG A 115 5.26 13.91 -0.79
C ARG A 115 3.93 13.70 -0.07
N VAL A 116 2.93 13.15 -0.75
CA VAL A 116 1.59 12.93 -0.20
C VAL A 116 1.56 11.70 0.72
N SER A 117 2.17 10.61 0.27
CA SER A 117 2.14 9.32 0.99
C SER A 117 3.30 9.13 1.97
N GLY A 118 4.36 9.94 1.87
CA GLY A 118 5.63 9.72 2.54
C GLY A 118 6.38 8.50 1.98
N ASN A 119 7.56 8.21 2.53
CA ASN A 119 8.27 6.98 2.19
C ASN A 119 7.68 5.78 2.94
N THR A 120 6.48 5.38 2.53
CA THR A 120 5.75 4.27 3.14
C THR A 120 5.80 3.03 2.24
N SER A 121 5.46 1.89 2.81
CA SER A 121 5.33 0.65 2.06
C SER A 121 4.28 0.81 0.94
N VAL A 122 4.59 0.40 -0.29
CA VAL A 122 3.69 0.57 -1.45
C VAL A 122 2.33 -0.09 -1.25
N ALA A 123 2.25 -1.19 -0.50
CA ALA A 123 0.98 -1.84 -0.16
C ALA A 123 0.06 -0.97 0.73
N ARG A 124 0.59 0.07 1.37
CA ARG A 124 -0.18 1.01 2.20
C ARG A 124 -0.71 2.21 1.41
N ILE A 125 -0.30 2.35 0.14
CA ILE A 125 -0.81 3.39 -0.75
C ILE A 125 -2.23 3.00 -1.16
N ASP A 126 -3.17 3.82 -0.70
CA ASP A 126 -4.59 3.67 -0.99
C ASP A 126 -5.13 4.83 -1.85
N HIS A 127 -6.38 4.70 -2.28
CA HIS A 127 -7.11 5.70 -3.06
C HIS A 127 -7.10 7.11 -2.44
N THR A 128 -7.00 7.25 -1.11
CA THR A 128 -6.95 8.56 -0.43
C THR A 128 -5.70 9.32 -0.84
N HIS A 129 -4.55 8.64 -0.87
CA HIS A 129 -3.29 9.23 -1.29
C HIS A 129 -3.32 9.60 -2.77
N ILE A 130 -3.99 8.78 -3.60
CA ILE A 130 -4.18 9.08 -5.03
C ILE A 130 -5.05 10.33 -5.19
N TYR A 131 -6.16 10.46 -4.46
CA TYR A 131 -7.00 11.65 -4.51
C TYR A 131 -6.28 12.91 -4.03
N GLN A 132 -5.53 12.82 -2.93
CA GLN A 132 -4.70 13.93 -2.44
C GLN A 132 -3.64 14.35 -3.46
N MET A 133 -2.98 13.39 -4.12
CA MET A 133 -2.05 13.66 -5.21
C MET A 133 -2.76 14.35 -6.39
N TRP A 134 -3.95 13.87 -6.77
CA TRP A 134 -4.76 14.46 -7.84
C TRP A 134 -5.19 15.89 -7.51
N ASP A 135 -5.58 16.16 -6.27
CA ASP A 135 -5.90 17.51 -5.84
C ASP A 135 -4.67 18.41 -5.97
N LEU A 136 -3.49 17.98 -5.51
CA LEU A 136 -2.25 18.74 -5.70
C LEU A 136 -1.93 18.98 -7.18
N LEU A 137 -2.15 17.99 -8.05
CA LEU A 137 -1.95 18.13 -9.49
C LEU A 137 -2.93 19.13 -10.11
N ARG A 138 -4.20 19.17 -9.66
CA ARG A 138 -5.19 20.17 -10.12
C ARG A 138 -4.81 21.59 -9.70
N TRP A 139 -4.28 21.76 -8.50
CA TRP A 139 -3.90 23.07 -7.96
C TRP A 139 -2.51 23.54 -8.41
N ARG A 140 -1.69 22.63 -8.94
CA ARG A 140 -0.40 22.99 -9.54
C ARG A 140 -0.66 23.68 -10.87
N ARG A 141 -0.46 25.00 -10.92
CA ARG A 141 -0.40 25.76 -12.18
C ARG A 141 0.50 24.98 -13.17
N PRO A 142 0.08 24.75 -14.43
CA PRO A 142 0.98 24.19 -15.43
C PRO A 142 2.25 25.05 -15.47
N PRO A 143 3.45 24.45 -15.51
CA PRO A 143 4.65 25.23 -15.74
C PRO A 143 4.44 25.97 -17.07
N ASN A 144 4.56 27.29 -17.02
CA ASN A 144 4.20 28.21 -18.08
C ASN A 144 4.59 27.70 -19.48
N PHE A 145 3.65 27.82 -20.41
CA PHE A 145 3.98 28.11 -21.79
C PHE A 145 4.54 29.55 -21.81
N GLU A 146 5.85 29.69 -21.69
CA GLU A 146 6.63 30.91 -21.97
C GLU A 146 7.84 30.51 -22.82
#